data_AF-A0A9N7RJJ0-F1
#
_entry.id   AF-A0A9N7RJJ0-F1
#
_cell.length_a   1.000
_cell.length_b   1.000
_cell.length_c   1.000
_cell.angle_alpha   90.00
_cell.angle_beta   90.00
_cell.angle_gamma   90.00
#
_symmetry.space_group_name_H-M   'P 1'
#
loop_
_entity.id
_entity.type
_entity.pdbx_description
1 polymer ?
#
loop_
_entity_poly.entity_id
_entity_poly.type
_entity_poly.pdbx_seq_one_letter_code
_entity_poly.pdbx_strand_id
1 'polypeptide(L)'
;MLWPCSLVRFSSTYRTERLASGEWQSFIGARRKSSQTTPKMAEKAVTIRTRKFMTNRLLSRKQFIIDVLHPGRANVSKAELKEKLAKMYEVKDSNAIFVFKFRTHFGGGKSTGFGLIYDSVESAKKFEPKYRLIRNGLDTKVEKSRKQMKERKNRAKKIRGVKKTKAGDAGKKK
;
A
#
# COMPACT_ATOMS: atom_id res chain seq x y z
N MET A 1 50.12 -4.56 16.91
CA MET A 1 50.91 -5.48 17.76
C MET A 1 51.02 -4.88 19.16
N LEU A 2 51.37 -5.69 20.17
CA LEU A 2 51.74 -5.29 21.54
C LEU A 2 50.67 -4.59 22.40
N TRP A 3 49.91 -5.39 23.15
CA TRP A 3 49.78 -5.22 24.60
C TRP A 3 50.96 -5.94 25.29
N PRO A 4 51.43 -5.49 26.47
CA PRO A 4 51.02 -6.09 27.77
C PRO A 4 50.49 -5.03 28.77
N CYS A 5 49.65 -5.31 29.79
CA CYS A 5 49.71 -6.28 30.91
C CYS A 5 50.78 -5.87 31.98
N SER A 6 50.60 -5.88 33.30
CA SER A 6 49.65 -6.55 34.23
C SER A 6 49.49 -5.71 35.53
N LEU A 7 48.72 -6.05 36.59
CA LEU A 7 47.87 -7.23 36.85
C LEU A 7 46.43 -6.80 37.24
N VAL A 8 45.82 -6.88 38.43
CA VAL A 8 46.08 -7.41 39.81
C VAL A 8 44.76 -8.09 40.29
N ARG A 9 44.64 -8.59 41.53
CA ARG A 9 43.41 -9.22 42.07
C ARG A 9 43.18 -8.97 43.57
N PHE A 10 41.93 -9.09 44.01
CA PHE A 10 41.59 -9.78 45.27
C PHE A 10 40.29 -10.61 45.08
N SER A 11 39.79 -11.29 46.12
CA SER A 11 38.67 -12.24 46.00
C SER A 11 37.89 -12.45 47.32
N SER A 12 36.57 -12.25 47.30
CA SER A 12 35.59 -12.85 48.24
C SER A 12 34.19 -12.78 47.58
N THR A 13 33.40 -13.85 47.38
CA THR A 13 32.60 -14.66 48.36
C THR A 13 31.73 -13.79 49.27
N TYR A 14 30.41 -14.01 49.47
CA TYR A 14 29.49 -15.16 49.37
C TYR A 14 28.16 -14.73 48.69
N ARG A 15 27.31 -15.54 48.02
CA ARG A 15 26.48 -16.72 48.40
C ARG A 15 25.47 -16.49 49.55
N THR A 16 24.17 -16.27 49.21
CA THR A 16 22.99 -17.03 49.71
C THR A 16 21.66 -16.59 49.04
N GLU A 17 20.63 -17.42 49.16
CA GLU A 17 19.25 -17.22 48.65
C GLU A 17 18.31 -16.62 49.73
N ARG A 18 17.05 -16.33 49.34
CA ARG A 18 15.80 -16.84 49.96
C ARG A 18 14.71 -15.84 50.42
N LEU A 19 13.61 -15.83 49.64
CA LEU A 19 12.18 -15.76 49.99
C LEU A 19 11.63 -14.82 51.12
N ALA A 20 10.77 -13.89 50.68
CA ALA A 20 9.34 -13.73 51.05
C ALA A 20 8.88 -13.43 52.51
N SER A 21 8.47 -12.17 52.72
CA SER A 21 7.22 -11.71 53.36
C SER A 21 6.93 -10.28 52.82
N GLY A 22 5.73 -9.68 52.81
CA GLY A 22 4.61 -9.75 53.77
C GLY A 22 4.89 -8.82 54.95
N GLU A 23 4.14 -7.74 55.23
CA GLU A 23 2.99 -7.13 54.55
C GLU A 23 2.85 -5.67 55.04
N TRP A 24 2.33 -4.71 54.25
CA TRP A 24 1.75 -3.46 54.80
C TRP A 24 0.63 -2.94 53.88
N GLN A 25 -0.56 -2.85 54.45
CA GLN A 25 -1.72 -2.16 53.90
C GLN A 25 -1.67 -0.68 54.38
N SER A 26 -2.35 0.31 53.81
CA SER A 26 -3.40 0.29 52.78
C SER A 26 -3.52 1.65 52.05
N PHE A 27 -4.36 1.68 51.02
CA PHE A 27 -5.19 2.81 50.55
C PHE A 27 -4.70 4.28 50.73
N ILE A 28 -4.48 4.96 49.59
CA ILE A 28 -5.33 6.08 49.11
C ILE A 28 -4.85 6.54 47.72
N GLY A 29 -5.75 7.13 46.92
CA GLY A 29 -5.32 7.95 45.77
C GLY A 29 -5.22 7.24 44.42
N ALA A 30 -6.16 6.34 44.09
CA ALA A 30 -6.35 5.85 42.73
C ALA A 30 -6.75 7.01 41.78
N ARG A 31 -5.75 7.74 41.25
CA ARG A 31 -5.92 8.81 40.27
C ARG A 31 -6.46 8.22 38.97
N ARG A 32 -7.79 8.10 38.90
CA ARG A 32 -8.52 7.77 37.68
C ARG A 32 -8.01 8.68 36.57
N LYS A 33 -7.32 8.13 35.58
CA LYS A 33 -7.13 8.84 34.30
C LYS A 33 -8.53 8.97 33.72
N SER A 34 -9.14 10.14 33.89
CA SER A 34 -10.37 10.51 33.20
C SER A 34 -10.06 10.51 31.71
N SER A 35 -10.30 9.38 31.05
CA SER A 35 -10.23 9.26 29.61
C SER A 35 -11.30 10.17 29.04
N GLN A 36 -10.90 11.39 28.69
CA GLN A 36 -11.73 12.31 27.91
C GLN A 36 -11.89 11.70 26.52
N THR A 37 -12.84 10.78 26.40
CA THR A 37 -13.43 10.39 25.13
C THR A 37 -14.13 11.62 24.61
N THR A 38 -13.39 12.45 23.88
CA THR A 38 -13.94 13.55 23.10
C THR A 38 -15.10 12.99 22.26
N PRO A 39 -16.24 13.69 22.16
CA PRO A 39 -17.37 13.19 21.42
C PRO A 39 -16.91 12.92 19.98
N LYS A 40 -17.00 11.65 19.55
CA LYS A 40 -16.71 11.27 18.16
C LYS A 40 -17.75 11.95 17.28
N MET A 41 -17.41 13.15 16.80
CA MET A 41 -18.19 13.88 15.79
C MET A 41 -18.52 12.90 14.67
N ALA A 42 -19.81 12.63 14.48
CA ALA A 42 -20.30 11.54 13.63
C ALA A 42 -19.61 11.56 12.27
N GLU A 43 -19.18 10.38 11.80
CA GLU A 43 -18.32 10.27 10.61
C GLU A 43 -18.95 11.00 9.42
N LYS A 44 -18.38 12.17 9.08
CA LYS A 44 -19.03 13.13 8.17
C LYS A 44 -19.33 12.46 6.84
N ALA A 45 -20.63 12.33 6.56
CA ALA A 45 -21.13 11.42 5.54
C ALA A 45 -20.54 11.73 4.16
N VAL A 46 -19.70 10.81 3.67
CA VAL A 46 -19.15 10.87 2.32
C VAL A 46 -20.16 10.29 1.34
N THR A 47 -20.76 11.18 0.54
CA THR A 47 -21.78 10.87 -0.47
C THR A 47 -21.15 10.79 -1.85
N ILE A 48 -21.39 9.69 -2.56
CA ILE A 48 -20.91 9.46 -3.92
C ILE A 48 -22.04 9.75 -4.89
N ARG A 49 -21.75 10.50 -5.97
CA ARG A 49 -22.65 10.68 -7.12
C ARG A 49 -21.94 10.27 -8.40
N THR A 50 -22.66 9.60 -9.29
CA THR A 50 -22.12 9.14 -10.58
C THR A 50 -22.72 9.93 -11.73
N ARG A 51 -21.89 10.40 -12.66
CA ARG A 51 -22.30 11.17 -13.85
C ARG A 51 -21.82 10.49 -15.13
N LYS A 52 -22.56 10.71 -16.23
CA LYS A 52 -22.23 10.16 -17.57
C LYS A 52 -21.95 8.65 -17.53
N PHE A 53 -22.88 7.90 -16.94
CA PHE A 53 -22.78 6.45 -16.82
C PHE A 53 -23.03 5.78 -18.18
N MET A 54 -22.14 4.86 -18.56
CA MET A 54 -22.17 4.19 -19.86
C MET A 54 -21.73 2.73 -19.71
N THR A 55 -22.54 1.80 -20.23
CA THR A 55 -22.22 0.37 -20.31
C THR A 55 -21.45 0.07 -21.59
N ASN A 56 -20.15 -0.21 -21.50
CA ASN A 56 -19.32 -0.58 -22.65
C ASN A 56 -19.19 -2.11 -22.72
N ARG A 57 -19.99 -2.74 -23.57
CA ARG A 57 -20.00 -4.20 -23.75
C ARG A 57 -18.71 -4.73 -24.42
N LEU A 58 -18.13 -3.98 -25.36
CA LEU A 58 -16.87 -4.35 -26.05
C LEU A 58 -15.70 -4.56 -25.06
N LEU A 59 -15.64 -3.74 -24.01
CA LEU A 59 -14.63 -3.82 -22.95
C LEU A 59 -15.14 -4.50 -21.66
N SER A 60 -16.35 -5.09 -21.70
CA SER A 60 -17.03 -5.76 -20.58
C SER A 60 -16.97 -4.96 -19.26
N ARG A 61 -17.31 -3.65 -19.34
CA ARG A 61 -17.23 -2.73 -18.20
C ARG A 61 -18.26 -1.61 -18.24
N LYS A 62 -18.66 -1.15 -17.05
CA LYS A 62 -19.45 0.05 -16.80
C LYS A 62 -18.48 1.20 -16.51
N GLN A 63 -18.62 2.33 -17.21
CA GLN A 63 -17.70 3.48 -17.11
C GLN A 63 -18.45 4.77 -16.80
N PHE A 64 -17.93 5.57 -15.86
CA PHE A 64 -18.61 6.76 -15.34
C PHE A 64 -17.64 7.77 -14.70
N ILE A 65 -18.08 9.02 -14.59
CA ILE A 65 -17.46 10.06 -13.78
C ILE A 65 -17.99 9.92 -12.34
N ILE A 66 -17.11 10.09 -11.35
CA ILE A 66 -17.45 10.07 -9.93
C ILE A 66 -17.26 11.46 -9.35
N ASP A 67 -18.29 11.96 -8.69
CA ASP A 67 -18.24 13.12 -7.82
C ASP A 67 -18.33 12.65 -6.37
N VAL A 68 -17.35 12.99 -5.54
CA VAL A 68 -17.27 12.63 -4.12
C VAL A 68 -17.51 13.89 -3.28
N LEU A 69 -18.67 13.96 -2.63
CA LEU A 69 -19.01 15.01 -1.68
C LEU A 69 -18.55 14.56 -0.28
N HIS A 70 -17.72 15.37 0.37
CA HIS A 70 -17.08 15.04 1.64
C HIS A 70 -17.01 16.30 2.55
N PRO A 71 -18.17 16.82 3.00
CA PRO A 71 -18.24 18.10 3.71
C PRO A 71 -17.46 18.07 5.03
N GLY A 72 -16.51 19.01 5.17
CA GLY A 72 -15.72 19.15 6.39
C GLY A 72 -14.84 17.95 6.75
N ARG A 73 -14.57 17.03 5.82
CA ARG A 73 -13.60 15.93 5.92
C ARG A 73 -12.45 16.20 4.94
N ALA A 74 -11.28 15.61 5.17
CA ALA A 74 -10.20 15.57 4.18
C ALA A 74 -10.58 14.68 2.97
N ASN A 75 -9.71 14.65 1.95
CA ASN A 75 -9.92 13.82 0.76
C ASN A 75 -10.06 12.33 1.10
N VAL A 76 -10.97 11.64 0.40
CA VAL A 76 -11.42 10.28 0.73
C VAL A 76 -10.44 9.23 0.18
N SER A 77 -10.20 8.15 0.93
CA SER A 77 -9.33 7.06 0.46
C SER A 77 -9.96 6.26 -0.69
N LYS A 78 -9.11 5.66 -1.52
CA LYS A 78 -9.60 4.84 -2.66
C LYS A 78 -10.17 3.48 -2.22
N ALA A 79 -9.88 3.02 -1.00
CA ALA A 79 -10.45 1.80 -0.44
C ALA A 79 -11.94 2.01 -0.12
N GLU A 80 -12.25 3.02 0.70
CA GLU A 80 -13.63 3.43 1.03
C GLU A 80 -14.49 3.67 -0.22
N LEU A 81 -13.91 4.27 -1.26
CA LEU A 81 -14.61 4.52 -2.52
C LEU A 81 -14.88 3.22 -3.32
N LYS A 82 -13.98 2.23 -3.29
CA LYS A 82 -14.26 0.90 -3.87
C LYS A 82 -15.36 0.20 -3.09
N GLU A 83 -15.27 0.15 -1.77
CA GLU A 83 -16.25 -0.52 -0.90
C GLU A 83 -17.66 0.07 -1.07
N LYS A 84 -17.77 1.40 -1.14
CA LYS A 84 -19.04 2.07 -1.39
C LYS A 84 -19.57 1.82 -2.80
N LEU A 85 -18.72 1.83 -3.82
CA LEU A 85 -19.14 1.49 -5.20
C LEU A 85 -19.52 0.00 -5.35
N ALA A 86 -18.87 -0.90 -4.61
CA ALA A 86 -19.23 -2.32 -4.58
C ALA A 86 -20.63 -2.51 -3.98
N LYS A 87 -20.94 -1.82 -2.88
CA LYS A 87 -22.28 -1.81 -2.26
C LYS A 87 -23.34 -1.14 -3.15
N MET A 88 -23.01 -0.01 -3.81
CA MET A 88 -23.95 0.72 -4.68
C MET A 88 -24.30 0.03 -6.00
N TYR A 89 -23.48 -0.91 -6.47
CA TYR A 89 -23.65 -1.59 -7.76
C TYR A 89 -23.57 -3.13 -7.66
N GLU A 90 -23.72 -3.66 -6.44
CA GLU A 90 -23.77 -5.10 -6.12
C GLU A 90 -22.60 -5.91 -6.72
N VAL A 91 -21.41 -5.30 -6.72
CA VAL A 91 -20.20 -5.89 -7.31
C VAL A 91 -19.57 -6.85 -6.30
N LYS A 92 -19.61 -8.15 -6.61
CA LYS A 92 -19.01 -9.22 -5.77
C LYS A 92 -17.53 -8.96 -5.46
N ASP A 93 -16.76 -8.56 -6.48
CA ASP A 93 -15.31 -8.31 -6.36
C ASP A 93 -14.96 -6.82 -6.29
N SER A 94 -14.57 -6.33 -5.10
CA SER A 94 -13.95 -5.00 -4.95
C SER A 94 -12.68 -4.81 -5.80
N ASN A 95 -12.07 -5.90 -6.26
CA ASN A 95 -10.91 -5.89 -7.16
C ASN A 95 -11.25 -5.64 -8.63
N ALA A 96 -12.51 -5.83 -9.05
CA ALA A 96 -12.99 -5.46 -10.39
C ALA A 96 -13.27 -3.95 -10.53
N ILE A 97 -13.20 -3.19 -9.43
CA ILE A 97 -13.46 -1.75 -9.37
C ILE A 97 -12.14 -0.97 -9.45
N PHE A 98 -12.03 -0.07 -10.42
CA PHE A 98 -10.87 0.79 -10.66
C PHE A 98 -11.27 2.26 -10.59
N VAL A 99 -10.60 3.02 -9.71
CA VAL A 99 -10.94 4.42 -9.43
C VAL A 99 -9.70 5.31 -9.57
N PHE A 100 -9.72 6.26 -10.51
CA PHE A 100 -8.52 6.99 -10.94
C PHE A 100 -8.80 8.46 -11.33
N LYS A 101 -7.72 9.22 -11.57
CA LYS A 101 -7.73 10.65 -11.94
C LYS A 101 -8.56 11.54 -11.01
N PHE A 102 -8.55 11.25 -9.70
CA PHE A 102 -9.15 12.14 -8.71
C PHE A 102 -8.45 13.50 -8.66
N ARG A 103 -9.23 14.57 -8.70
CA ARG A 103 -8.83 15.94 -8.41
C ARG A 103 -9.82 16.54 -7.41
N THR A 104 -9.31 17.09 -6.32
CA THR A 104 -10.06 17.98 -5.43
C THR A 104 -10.39 19.29 -6.16
N HIS A 105 -11.58 19.83 -5.93
CA HIS A 105 -11.89 21.20 -6.34
C HIS A 105 -11.19 22.21 -5.42
N PHE A 106 -10.96 23.43 -5.91
CA PHE A 106 -10.55 24.55 -5.08
C PHE A 106 -11.63 24.82 -4.01
N GLY A 107 -11.22 25.20 -2.80
CA GLY A 107 -12.09 25.26 -1.62
C GLY A 107 -12.43 23.89 -0.98
N GLY A 108 -12.06 22.76 -1.59
CA GLY A 108 -12.24 21.43 -1.01
C GLY A 108 -13.69 20.93 -1.03
N GLY A 109 -14.00 19.94 -0.17
CA GLY A 109 -15.34 19.36 0.04
C GLY A 109 -15.94 18.57 -1.15
N LYS A 110 -15.41 18.75 -2.37
CA LYS A 110 -15.80 18.06 -3.60
C LYS A 110 -14.57 17.56 -4.34
N SER A 111 -14.56 16.29 -4.73
CA SER A 111 -13.54 15.69 -5.61
C SER A 111 -14.18 15.07 -6.84
N THR A 112 -13.62 15.29 -8.02
CA THR A 112 -14.04 14.63 -9.27
C THR A 112 -13.01 13.59 -9.70
N GLY A 113 -13.47 12.46 -10.24
CA GLY A 113 -12.62 11.38 -10.75
C GLY A 113 -13.34 10.47 -11.75
N PHE A 114 -12.71 9.35 -12.12
CA PHE A 114 -13.28 8.35 -13.01
C PHE A 114 -13.39 6.98 -12.32
N GLY A 115 -14.51 6.32 -12.54
CA GLY A 115 -14.80 4.95 -12.12
C GLY A 115 -14.94 4.01 -13.32
N LEU A 116 -14.39 2.81 -13.16
CA LEU A 116 -14.63 1.66 -14.01
C LEU A 116 -15.01 0.47 -13.12
N ILE A 117 -16.10 -0.20 -13.47
CA ILE A 117 -16.51 -1.48 -12.89
C ILE A 117 -16.46 -2.50 -14.02
N TYR A 118 -15.57 -3.48 -13.92
CA TYR A 118 -15.53 -4.61 -14.86
C TYR A 118 -16.51 -5.71 -14.42
N ASP A 119 -17.05 -6.45 -15.39
CA ASP A 119 -17.91 -7.60 -15.10
C ASP A 119 -17.09 -8.81 -14.56
N SER A 120 -15.75 -8.79 -14.68
CA SER A 120 -14.85 -9.80 -14.09
C SER A 120 -13.44 -9.28 -13.81
N VAL A 121 -12.72 -9.92 -12.88
CA VAL A 121 -11.30 -9.61 -12.60
C VAL A 121 -10.37 -9.96 -13.78
N GLU A 122 -10.75 -10.95 -14.60
CA GLU A 122 -10.00 -11.28 -15.82
C GLU A 122 -10.09 -10.20 -16.90
N SER A 123 -11.29 -9.69 -17.18
CA SER A 123 -11.47 -8.62 -18.17
C SER A 123 -10.73 -7.36 -17.73
N ALA A 124 -10.73 -7.06 -16.43
CA ALA A 124 -9.89 -6.02 -15.86
C ALA A 124 -8.38 -6.25 -16.13
N LYS A 125 -7.84 -7.46 -15.88
CA LYS A 125 -6.43 -7.80 -16.17
C LYS A 125 -6.09 -7.71 -17.66
N LYS A 126 -7.04 -8.00 -18.55
CA LYS A 126 -6.89 -7.95 -20.01
C LYS A 126 -6.91 -6.51 -20.57
N PHE A 127 -7.75 -5.63 -20.03
CA PHE A 127 -7.98 -4.28 -20.58
C PHE A 127 -7.34 -3.12 -19.80
N GLU A 128 -6.97 -3.29 -18.53
CA GLU A 128 -6.37 -2.19 -17.73
C GLU A 128 -4.86 -2.02 -17.98
N PRO A 129 -4.36 -0.79 -18.18
CA PRO A 129 -2.93 -0.50 -18.21
C PRO A 129 -2.20 -0.99 -16.95
N LYS A 130 -1.09 -1.72 -17.13
CA LYS A 130 -0.32 -2.37 -16.05
C LYS A 130 -0.02 -1.50 -14.81
N TYR A 131 0.23 -0.20 -14.99
CA TYR A 131 0.48 0.72 -13.87
C TYR A 131 -0.71 0.84 -12.89
N ARG A 132 -1.92 0.46 -13.30
CA ARG A 132 -3.12 0.41 -12.45
C ARG A 132 -3.28 -0.96 -11.78
N LEU A 133 -2.99 -2.05 -12.49
CA LEU A 133 -2.94 -3.40 -11.92
C LEU A 133 -1.94 -3.46 -10.76
N ILE A 134 -0.72 -2.93 -10.96
CA ILE A 134 0.31 -2.81 -9.92
C ILE A 134 -0.19 -1.96 -8.72
N ARG A 135 -0.90 -0.85 -8.97
CA ARG A 135 -1.49 0.00 -7.91
C ARG A 135 -2.68 -0.65 -7.18
N ASN A 136 -3.29 -1.69 -7.75
CA ASN A 136 -4.32 -2.51 -7.13
C ASN A 136 -3.76 -3.80 -6.51
N GLY A 137 -2.45 -4.08 -6.63
CA GLY A 137 -1.84 -5.34 -6.17
C GLY A 137 -2.09 -6.56 -7.07
N LEU A 138 -2.61 -6.37 -8.29
CA LEU A 138 -3.00 -7.44 -9.22
C LEU A 138 -1.92 -7.86 -10.23
N ASP A 139 -0.83 -7.12 -10.32
CA ASP A 139 0.35 -7.39 -11.16
C ASP A 139 1.62 -6.89 -10.42
N THR A 140 2.79 -7.46 -10.72
CA THR A 140 4.05 -7.12 -10.03
C THR A 140 4.86 -6.07 -10.80
N LYS A 141 5.59 -5.21 -10.08
CA LYS A 141 6.43 -4.17 -10.67
C LYS A 141 7.74 -4.78 -11.18
N VAL A 142 7.90 -4.90 -12.49
CA VAL A 142 9.17 -5.35 -13.11
C VAL A 142 10.23 -4.24 -13.04
N GLU A 143 11.20 -4.38 -12.14
CA GLU A 143 12.24 -3.38 -11.93
C GLU A 143 13.44 -3.59 -12.88
N LYS A 144 13.52 -2.80 -13.97
CA LYS A 144 14.61 -2.87 -14.95
C LYS A 144 15.03 -1.47 -15.44
N SER A 145 16.31 -1.15 -15.34
CA SER A 145 16.81 0.16 -15.78
C SER A 145 16.80 0.32 -17.30
N ARG A 146 16.14 1.38 -17.78
CA ARG A 146 16.08 1.76 -19.21
C ARG A 146 17.46 2.06 -19.80
N LYS A 147 18.46 2.45 -19.00
CA LYS A 147 19.85 2.64 -19.43
C LYS A 147 20.51 1.27 -19.71
N GLN A 148 20.51 0.38 -18.72
CA GLN A 148 21.09 -0.97 -18.82
C GLN A 148 20.49 -1.77 -20.00
N MET A 149 19.17 -1.69 -20.22
CA MET A 149 18.52 -2.38 -21.35
C MET A 149 18.97 -1.84 -22.72
N LYS A 150 19.11 -0.51 -22.88
CA LYS A 150 19.61 0.09 -24.13
C LYS A 150 21.09 -0.24 -24.36
N GLU A 151 21.92 -0.20 -23.32
CA GLU A 151 23.32 -0.61 -23.40
C GLU A 151 23.47 -2.08 -23.79
N ARG A 152 22.73 -3.00 -23.14
CA ARG A 152 22.75 -4.43 -23.49
C ARG A 152 22.35 -4.64 -24.96
N LYS A 153 21.32 -3.93 -25.45
CA LYS A 153 20.92 -3.97 -26.87
C LYS A 153 22.03 -3.46 -27.81
N ASN A 154 22.74 -2.39 -27.44
CA ASN A 154 23.83 -1.84 -28.24
C ASN A 154 25.09 -2.72 -28.23
N ARG A 155 25.45 -3.34 -27.09
CA ARG A 155 26.52 -4.34 -27.01
C ARG A 155 26.18 -5.56 -27.90
N ALA A 156 24.96 -6.08 -27.79
CA ALA A 156 24.48 -7.21 -28.60
C ALA A 156 24.30 -6.92 -30.10
N LYS A 157 24.30 -5.64 -30.53
CA LYS A 157 24.34 -5.26 -31.96
C LYS A 157 25.72 -5.46 -32.59
N LYS A 158 26.81 -5.37 -31.82
CA LYS A 158 28.19 -5.48 -32.34
C LYS A 158 28.59 -6.91 -32.74
N ILE A 159 27.85 -7.92 -32.28
CA ILE A 159 28.24 -9.33 -32.38
C ILE A 159 27.29 -10.06 -33.35
N ARG A 160 27.86 -10.80 -34.32
CA ARG A 160 27.13 -11.58 -35.34
C ARG A 160 27.12 -13.09 -35.02
N GLY A 161 26.14 -13.81 -35.56
CA GLY A 161 26.03 -15.27 -35.47
C GLY A 161 25.95 -15.82 -34.03
N VAL A 162 26.36 -17.08 -33.85
CA VAL A 162 26.32 -17.83 -32.57
C VAL A 162 27.13 -17.16 -31.45
N LYS A 163 28.11 -16.30 -31.78
CA LYS A 163 28.85 -15.51 -30.78
C LYS A 163 27.92 -14.55 -30.00
N LYS A 164 26.78 -14.15 -30.58
CA LYS A 164 25.81 -13.21 -29.99
C LYS A 164 25.02 -13.79 -28.82
N THR A 165 24.70 -15.10 -28.83
CA THR A 165 24.07 -15.78 -27.69
C THR A 165 25.09 -16.08 -26.60
N LYS A 166 26.27 -16.62 -26.96
CA LYS A 166 27.37 -16.89 -26.00
C LYS A 166 27.82 -15.64 -25.23
N ALA A 167 27.80 -14.46 -25.84
CA ALA A 167 28.10 -13.19 -25.18
C ALA A 167 27.06 -12.74 -24.14
N GLY A 168 25.88 -13.38 -24.09
CA GLY A 168 24.88 -13.19 -23.02
C GLY A 168 25.16 -14.05 -21.79
N ASP A 169 25.52 -15.32 -21.98
CA ASP A 169 25.78 -16.27 -20.90
C ASP A 169 27.17 -16.15 -20.25
N ALA A 170 28.15 -15.51 -20.91
CA ALA A 170 29.48 -15.29 -20.33
C ALA A 170 29.45 -14.53 -18.99
N GLY A 171 28.43 -13.69 -18.75
CA GLY A 171 28.21 -12.99 -17.48
C GLY A 171 27.37 -13.78 -16.45
N LYS A 172 27.07 -15.05 -16.73
CA LYS A 172 26.21 -15.94 -15.93
C LYS A 172 26.92 -17.25 -15.54
N LYS A 173 28.23 -17.32 -15.79
CA LYS A 173 29.07 -18.53 -15.64
C LYS A 173 30.38 -18.25 -14.88
N LYS A 174 30.28 -17.34 -13.89
CA LYS A 174 31.19 -17.09 -12.78
C LYS A 174 30.38 -17.24 -11.50
#